data_AF-G0QA91-F1
#
_entry.id   AF-G0QA91-F1
#
_cell.length_a   1.000
_cell.length_b   1.000
_cell.length_c   1.000
_cell.angle_alpha   90.00
_cell.angle_beta   90.00
_cell.angle_gamma   90.00
#
_symmetry.space_group_name_H-M   'P 1'
#
loop_
_entity.id
_entity.type
_entity.pdbx_description
1 polymer ?
#
loop_
_entity_poly.entity_id
_entity_poly.type
_entity_poly.pdbx_seq_one_letter_code
_entity_poly.pdbx_strand_id
1 'polypeptide(L)'
;MTFNGKRFDVPFLEQRFDMDIDTPHLDLMYPCRSLDLTGGLKKIEKELGVTRELEDLDGREAIRLWKQYQRGDQQALEKLVKYNRYDAVNLREITEDIHDRLDRKRYRKHISTDA
;
A
#
# COMPACT_ATOMS: atom_id res chain seq x y z
N MET A 1 -0.50 -3.61 8.38
CA MET A 1 0.29 -2.64 7.58
C MET A 1 -0.65 -1.96 6.61
N THR A 2 -0.45 -0.68 6.31
CA THR A 2 -1.24 0.06 5.30
C THR A 2 -0.33 0.98 4.47
N PHE A 3 -0.86 1.60 3.43
CA PHE A 3 -0.24 2.73 2.75
C PHE A 3 -1.15 3.96 2.83
N ASN A 4 -0.75 4.99 3.59
CA ASN A 4 -1.54 6.19 3.93
C ASN A 4 -2.79 5.90 4.80
N GLY A 5 -2.85 4.73 5.44
CA GLY A 5 -4.00 4.32 6.23
C GLY A 5 -4.22 5.08 7.52
N LYS A 6 -3.18 5.68 8.12
CA LYS A 6 -3.38 6.55 9.30
C LYS A 6 -4.24 7.78 8.99
N ARG A 7 -4.24 8.22 7.74
CA ARG A 7 -4.94 9.43 7.30
C ARG A 7 -6.24 9.14 6.54
N PHE A 8 -6.42 7.90 6.09
CA PHE A 8 -7.51 7.52 5.21
C PHE A 8 -8.26 6.30 5.73
N ASP A 9 -7.65 5.11 5.66
CA ASP A 9 -8.31 3.84 5.99
C ASP A 9 -8.81 3.80 7.44
N VAL A 10 -7.96 4.12 8.42
CA VAL A 10 -8.31 4.02 9.85
C VAL A 10 -9.46 4.97 10.21
N PRO A 11 -9.37 6.30 9.97
CA PRO A 11 -10.49 7.20 10.28
C PRO A 11 -11.79 6.81 9.57
N PHE A 12 -11.70 6.32 8.34
CA PHE A 12 -12.87 5.88 7.59
C PHE A 12 -13.52 4.65 8.21
N LEU A 13 -12.74 3.64 8.59
CA LEU A 13 -13.25 2.41 9.18
C LEU A 13 -13.85 2.66 10.56
N GLU A 14 -13.15 3.41 11.42
CA GLU A 14 -13.64 3.75 12.76
C GLU A 14 -14.97 4.50 12.69
N GLN A 15 -15.05 5.54 11.84
CA GLN A 15 -16.29 6.30 11.65
C GLN A 15 -17.41 5.45 11.03
N ARG A 16 -17.11 4.64 10.02
CA ARG A 16 -18.14 3.92 9.25
C ARG A 16 -18.73 2.75 10.01
N PHE A 17 -17.93 2.13 10.88
CA PHE A 17 -18.29 0.90 11.58
C PHE A 17 -18.39 1.05 13.09
N ASP A 18 -18.20 2.27 13.63
CA ASP A 18 -18.26 2.57 15.07
C ASP A 18 -17.36 1.61 15.87
N MET A 19 -16.10 1.55 15.45
CA MET A 19 -15.08 0.68 16.04
C MET A 19 -13.80 1.47 16.34
N ASP A 20 -12.99 0.95 17.25
CA ASP A 20 -11.65 1.49 17.53
C ASP A 20 -10.58 0.57 16.94
N ILE A 21 -9.60 1.14 16.23
CA ILE A 21 -8.45 0.40 15.70
C ILE A 21 -7.20 0.77 16.50
N ASP A 22 -6.95 0.00 17.57
CA ASP A 22 -5.83 0.21 18.50
C ASP A 22 -4.60 -0.70 18.24
N THR A 23 -4.71 -1.57 17.24
CA THR A 23 -3.67 -2.57 16.91
C THR A 23 -2.38 -1.87 16.45
N PRO A 24 -1.18 -2.40 16.80
CA PRO A 24 0.09 -1.88 16.29
C PRO A 24 0.09 -1.71 14.77
N HIS A 25 0.30 -0.47 14.33
CA HIS A 25 0.05 -0.07 12.95
C HIS A 25 1.25 0.58 12.28
N LEU A 26 1.84 -0.15 11.33
CA LEU A 26 2.82 0.37 10.39
C LEU A 26 2.15 0.92 9.14
N ASP A 27 2.22 2.24 8.97
CA ASP A 27 1.84 2.93 7.74
C ASP A 27 3.10 3.19 6.89
N LEU A 28 3.20 2.46 5.78
CA LEU A 28 4.38 2.42 4.90
C LEU A 28 4.63 3.74 4.17
N MET A 29 3.65 4.65 4.11
CA MET A 29 3.86 5.97 3.50
C MET A 29 5.03 6.73 4.17
N TYR A 30 5.19 6.61 5.49
CA TYR A 30 6.22 7.34 6.23
C TYR A 30 7.63 6.73 6.08
N PRO A 31 7.83 5.41 6.27
CA PRO A 31 9.08 4.74 5.92
C PRO A 31 9.52 4.97 4.47
N CYS A 32 8.60 4.87 3.49
CA CYS A 32 8.90 5.16 2.08
C CYS A 32 9.44 6.58 1.89
N ARG A 33 8.77 7.58 2.47
CA ARG A 33 9.24 8.98 2.41
C ARG A 33 10.64 9.17 3.00
N SER A 34 11.01 8.44 4.05
CA SER A 34 12.36 8.52 4.64
C SER A 34 13.48 7.95 3.75
N LEU A 35 13.08 7.21 2.72
CA LEU A 35 13.92 6.65 1.66
C LEU A 35 13.72 7.38 0.32
N ASP A 36 13.10 8.56 0.34
CA ASP A 36 12.83 9.39 -0.84
C ASP A 36 11.85 8.76 -1.86
N LEU A 37 11.17 7.68 -1.47
CA LEU A 37 10.12 7.02 -2.23
C LEU A 37 8.80 7.76 -2.00
N THR A 38 8.38 8.56 -2.99
CA THR A 38 7.25 9.49 -2.87
C THR A 38 6.20 9.31 -3.96
N GLY A 39 4.93 9.48 -3.59
CA GLY A 39 3.78 9.35 -4.48
C GLY A 39 2.76 8.35 -3.95
N GLY A 40 1.86 7.91 -4.83
CA GLY A 40 0.87 6.86 -4.52
C GLY A 40 1.49 5.46 -4.57
N LEU A 41 0.78 4.49 -3.98
CA LEU A 41 1.20 3.10 -3.85
C LEU A 41 1.73 2.50 -5.16
N LYS A 42 0.97 2.65 -6.25
CA LYS A 42 1.37 2.18 -7.60
C LYS A 42 2.71 2.72 -8.08
N LYS A 43 2.99 4.00 -7.82
CA LYS A 43 4.26 4.62 -8.21
C LYS A 43 5.40 3.98 -7.41
N ILE A 44 5.19 3.77 -6.12
CA ILE A 44 6.16 3.11 -5.24
C ILE A 44 6.43 1.68 -5.71
N GLU A 45 5.39 0.88 -5.96
CA GLU A 45 5.55 -0.49 -6.49
C GLU A 45 6.39 -0.52 -7.76
N LYS A 46 6.12 0.39 -8.71
CA LYS A 46 6.90 0.49 -9.94
C LYS A 46 8.36 0.86 -9.67
N GLU A 47 8.64 1.79 -8.75
CA GLU A 47 10.00 2.16 -8.34
C GLU A 47 10.75 1.01 -7.63
N LEU A 48 10.01 0.12 -6.98
CA LEU A 48 10.54 -1.06 -6.28
C LEU A 48 10.56 -2.32 -7.16
N GLY A 49 10.04 -2.26 -8.39
CA GLY A 49 9.96 -3.41 -9.29
C GLY A 49 8.90 -4.44 -8.92
N VAL A 50 7.93 -4.08 -8.05
CA VAL A 50 6.78 -4.92 -7.70
C VAL A 50 5.79 -4.93 -8.86
N THR A 51 5.50 -6.10 -9.39
CA THR A 51 4.65 -6.26 -10.58
C THR A 51 3.20 -6.55 -10.19
N ARG A 52 2.27 -6.17 -11.06
CA ARG A 52 0.84 -6.50 -10.96
C ARG A 52 0.43 -7.23 -12.22
N GLU A 53 -0.22 -8.38 -12.11
CA GLU A 53 -0.88 -9.01 -13.27
C GLU A 53 -2.29 -8.41 -13.46
N LEU A 54 -2.37 -7.11 -13.74
CA LEU A 54 -3.62 -6.36 -13.82
C LEU A 54 -3.51 -5.21 -14.84
N GLU A 55 -4.63 -4.85 -15.46
CA GLU A 55 -4.77 -3.59 -16.21
C GLU A 55 -4.41 -2.39 -15.32
N ASP A 56 -3.94 -1.29 -15.91
CA ASP A 56 -3.57 -0.10 -15.14
C ASP A 56 -4.83 0.65 -14.63
N LEU A 57 -5.34 0.20 -13.48
CA LEU A 57 -6.58 0.71 -12.87
C LEU A 57 -6.29 1.71 -11.75
N ASP A 58 -6.65 2.99 -11.87
CA ASP A 58 -6.49 3.94 -10.76
C ASP A 58 -7.68 3.93 -9.78
N GLY A 59 -7.60 4.74 -8.73
CA GLY A 59 -8.68 4.85 -7.74
C GLY A 59 -9.99 5.40 -8.33
N ARG A 60 -9.95 6.16 -9.42
CA ARG A 60 -11.17 6.61 -10.12
C ARG A 60 -11.82 5.46 -10.88
N GLU A 61 -11.01 4.60 -11.48
CA GLU A 61 -11.49 3.41 -12.18
C GLU A 61 -12.09 2.40 -11.20
N ALA A 62 -11.53 2.25 -10.00
CA ALA A 62 -12.13 1.42 -8.94
C ALA A 62 -13.57 1.86 -8.60
N ILE A 63 -13.83 3.17 -8.53
CA ILE A 63 -15.19 3.71 -8.31
C ILE A 63 -16.12 3.38 -9.49
N ARG A 64 -15.62 3.40 -10.73
CA ARG A 64 -16.41 3.03 -11.92
C ARG A 64 -16.76 1.54 -11.91
N LEU A 65 -15.80 0.67 -11.60
CA LEU A 65 -16.02 -0.77 -11.48
C LEU A 65 -17.09 -1.07 -10.43
N TRP A 66 -17.04 -0.39 -9.28
CA TRP A 66 -18.10 -0.53 -8.26
C TRP A 66 -19.48 -0.15 -8.80
N LYS A 67 -19.61 0.97 -9.51
CA LYS A 67 -20.88 1.40 -10.12
C LYS A 67 -21.38 0.45 -11.22
N GLN A 68 -20.48 -0.17 -11.98
CA GLN A 68 -20.83 -1.17 -12.98
C GLN A 68 -21.36 -2.44 -12.30
N TYR A 69 -20.68 -2.91 -11.26
CA TYR A 69 -21.15 -4.03 -10.44
C TYR A 69 -22.54 -3.78 -9.86
N GLN A 70 -22.79 -2.59 -9.31
CA GLN A 70 -24.12 -2.21 -8.80
C GLN A 70 -25.23 -2.26 -9.87
N ARG A 71 -24.87 -2.24 -11.18
CA ARG A 71 -25.79 -2.39 -12.31
C ARG A 71 -25.88 -3.82 -12.84
N GLY A 72 -25.25 -4.78 -12.17
CA GLY A 72 -25.29 -6.21 -12.50
C GLY A 72 -24.05 -6.74 -13.22
N ASP A 73 -22.99 -5.94 -13.41
CA ASP A 73 -21.75 -6.41 -14.04
C ASP A 73 -20.86 -7.16 -13.04
N GLN A 74 -20.96 -8.49 -13.05
CA GLN A 74 -20.16 -9.34 -12.16
C GLN A 74 -18.66 -9.32 -12.48
N GLN A 75 -18.28 -9.13 -13.76
CA GLN A 75 -16.87 -9.06 -14.16
C GLN A 75 -16.21 -7.79 -13.61
N ALA A 76 -16.97 -6.69 -13.49
CA ALA A 76 -16.49 -5.47 -12.86
C ALA A 76 -16.12 -5.69 -11.39
N LEU A 77 -16.89 -6.51 -10.66
CA LEU A 77 -16.56 -6.87 -9.28
C LEU A 77 -15.28 -7.73 -9.22
N GLU A 78 -15.12 -8.70 -10.11
CA GLU A 78 -13.91 -9.53 -10.17
C GLU A 78 -12.65 -8.67 -10.40
N LYS A 79 -12.72 -7.72 -11.33
CA LYS A 79 -11.63 -6.75 -11.57
C LYS A 79 -11.37 -5.89 -10.34
N LEU A 80 -12.42 -5.38 -9.67
CA LEU A 80 -12.30 -4.56 -8.48
C LEU A 80 -11.68 -5.33 -7.30
N VAL A 81 -12.08 -6.58 -7.09
CA VAL A 81 -11.51 -7.45 -6.05
C VAL A 81 -10.04 -7.74 -6.35
N LYS A 82 -9.69 -8.03 -7.61
CA LYS A 82 -8.30 -8.25 -8.02
C LYS A 82 -7.45 -6.99 -7.81
N TYR A 83 -7.98 -5.82 -8.14
CA TYR A 83 -7.35 -4.53 -7.87
C TYR A 83 -7.04 -4.33 -6.37
N ASN A 84 -8.07 -4.44 -5.51
CA ASN A 84 -7.91 -4.25 -4.07
C ASN A 84 -7.00 -5.32 -3.43
N ARG A 85 -7.00 -6.55 -3.98
CA ARG A 85 -6.08 -7.60 -3.55
C ARG A 85 -4.63 -7.17 -3.76
N TYR A 86 -4.28 -6.65 -4.94
CA TYR A 86 -2.92 -6.15 -5.21
C TYR A 86 -2.53 -5.01 -4.26
N ASP A 87 -3.44 -4.06 -4.00
CA ASP A 87 -3.20 -2.95 -3.06
C ASP A 87 -2.92 -3.44 -1.62
N ALA A 88 -3.31 -4.66 -1.26
CA ALA A 88 -3.06 -5.26 0.06
C ALA A 88 -1.86 -6.21 0.07
N VAL A 89 -1.77 -7.17 -0.86
CA VAL A 89 -0.71 -8.20 -0.85
C VAL A 89 0.66 -7.60 -1.13
N ASN A 90 0.73 -6.60 -2.01
CA ASN A 90 1.99 -5.95 -2.38
C ASN A 90 2.59 -5.14 -1.21
N LEU A 91 1.79 -4.77 -0.20
CA LEU A 91 2.30 -4.10 0.99
C LEU A 91 3.35 -4.95 1.71
N ARG A 92 3.26 -6.29 1.60
CA ARG A 92 4.28 -7.19 2.15
C ARG A 92 5.62 -7.01 1.44
N GLU A 93 5.64 -7.13 0.12
CA GLU A 93 6.86 -6.97 -0.68
C GLU A 93 7.50 -5.59 -0.49
N ILE A 94 6.66 -4.54 -0.46
CA ILE A 94 7.12 -3.18 -0.17
C ILE A 94 7.73 -3.12 1.23
N THR A 95 7.12 -3.74 2.23
CA THR A 95 7.66 -3.73 3.60
C THR A 95 9.02 -4.39 3.68
N GLU A 96 9.19 -5.53 3.00
CA GLU A 96 10.45 -6.28 2.96
C GLU A 96 11.56 -5.45 2.30
N ASP A 97 11.33 -4.81 1.14
CA ASP A 97 12.33 -3.95 0.50
C ASP A 97 12.66 -2.71 1.37
N ILE A 98 11.63 -2.05 1.91
CA ILE A 98 11.82 -0.87 2.76
C ILE A 98 12.62 -1.20 4.03
N HIS A 99 12.33 -2.35 4.65
CA HIS A 99 13.09 -2.86 5.79
C HIS A 99 14.58 -3.00 5.44
N ASP A 100 14.88 -3.68 4.33
CA ASP A 100 16.24 -3.94 3.88
C ASP A 100 17.00 -2.65 3.53
N ARG A 101 16.33 -1.68 2.90
CA ARG A 101 16.93 -0.36 2.61
C ARG A 101 17.21 0.42 3.88
N LEU A 102 16.30 0.39 4.86
CA LEU A 102 16.50 1.07 6.14
C LEU A 102 17.62 0.42 6.95
N ASP A 103 17.71 -0.91 6.98
CA ASP A 103 18.79 -1.65 7.62
C ASP A 103 20.16 -1.24 7.06
N ARG A 104 20.28 -1.23 5.72
CA ARG A 104 21.51 -0.77 5.05
C ARG A 104 21.83 0.69 5.32
N LYS A 105 20.82 1.58 5.32
CA LYS A 105 21.01 3.03 5.48
C LYS A 105 21.39 3.42 6.90
N ARG A 106 20.84 2.75 7.91
CA ARG A 106 20.97 3.14 9.33
C ARG A 106 21.87 2.23 10.15
N TYR A 107 21.82 0.92 9.97
CA TYR A 107 22.56 -0.01 10.83
C TYR A 107 23.96 -0.32 10.29
N ARG A 108 24.12 -0.60 8.98
CA ARG A 108 25.44 -0.94 8.43
C ARG A 108 26.45 0.22 8.37
N LYS A 109 25.99 1.48 8.40
CA LYS A 109 26.89 2.64 8.53
C LYS A 109 27.58 2.74 9.89
N HIS A 110 27.12 2.03 10.92
CA HIS A 110 27.67 2.11 12.28
C HIS A 110 28.51 0.89 12.67
N ILE A 111 28.64 -0.11 11.78
CA ILE A 111 29.48 -1.31 12.00
C ILE A 111 30.82 -1.20 11.26
N SER A 112 30.96 -0.28 10.30
CA SER A 112 32.20 -0.07 9.51
C SER A 112 33.07 1.10 9.98
N THR A 113 33.14 1.40 11.28
CA THR A 113 34.07 2.42 11.81
C THR A 113 35.04 1.91 12.88
N ASP A 114 35.13 0.59 13.09
CA ASP A 114 36.17 -0.02 13.92
C ASP A 114 36.81 -1.20 13.17
N ALA A 115 37.76 -0.90 12.27
CA ALA A 115 38.79 -1.82 11.79
C ALA A 115 39.97 -1.03 11.22
#